data_AF-A0A800FJU9-F1
#
_entry.id   AF-A0A800FJU9-F1
#
_cell.length_a   1.000
_cell.length_b   1.000
_cell.length_c   1.000
_cell.angle_alpha   90.00
_cell.angle_beta   90.00
_cell.angle_gamma   90.00
#
_symmetry.space_group_name_H-M   'P 1'
#
loop_
_entity.id
_entity.type
_entity.pdbx_description
1 polymer ?
#
loop_
_entity_poly.entity_id
_entity_poly.type
_entity_poly.pdbx_seq_one_letter_code
_entity_poly.pdbx_strand_id
1 'polypeptide(L)'
;MNNRITLLLFIGLVFALQSCKPINSYNPYLDQKLPGITPELFAPSIVNTDAIEINTVFNSSFTELFFTRNIDGSFIIHHSELIDGKWTAPQPIQMYSDQDSNSVAIDPSITQDGNTMYFLGINPEDSSNNSYPDIYRSQKRDGKWQIASKVEYPISTEKYAESYPVVVADGSLYFESDRPGGFGKRDIYRAQYLGDGKFDTPVNIGSEVNSENNARSTYVSPDESFLITSNTFSEEKGFSISFKVKNKWQTPTHINLGEPLNKEWAYYCPYMSPDNKYFFFSRRYSNPPESGWKGVSKGEVYWVSLLF
;
A
#
# COMPACT_ATOMS: atom_id res chain seq x y z
N MET A 1 -48.92 65.64 -2.98
CA MET A 1 -47.48 65.37 -3.25
C MET A 1 -46.99 64.40 -2.20
N ASN A 2 -46.50 63.24 -2.65
CA ASN A 2 -46.17 62.06 -1.87
C ASN A 2 -44.99 62.27 -0.92
N ASN A 3 -45.15 61.97 0.36
CA ASN A 3 -44.04 61.62 1.25
C ASN A 3 -44.24 60.18 1.73
N ARG A 4 -43.41 59.27 1.24
CA ARG A 4 -43.35 57.85 1.62
C ARG A 4 -42.60 57.74 2.95
N ILE A 5 -43.24 57.12 3.94
CA ILE A 5 -42.60 56.66 5.18
C ILE A 5 -42.15 55.22 4.94
N THR A 6 -40.84 54.98 4.99
CA THR A 6 -40.25 53.65 4.85
C THR A 6 -40.31 52.93 6.19
N LEU A 7 -41.09 51.85 6.27
CA LEU A 7 -41.16 50.96 7.42
C LEU A 7 -40.06 49.89 7.28
N LEU A 8 -39.06 49.90 8.16
CA LEU A 8 -38.01 48.88 8.25
C LEU A 8 -38.53 47.67 9.04
N LEU A 9 -38.74 46.55 8.36
CA LEU A 9 -39.01 45.23 8.96
C LEU A 9 -37.68 44.61 9.41
N PHE A 10 -37.49 44.50 10.73
CA PHE A 10 -36.44 43.65 11.31
C PHE A 10 -36.92 42.18 11.26
N ILE A 11 -36.37 41.40 10.33
CA ILE A 11 -36.50 39.94 10.34
C ILE A 11 -35.40 39.41 11.26
N GLY A 12 -35.78 38.94 12.45
CA GLY A 12 -34.88 38.23 13.35
C GLY A 12 -34.50 36.88 12.74
N LEU A 13 -33.22 36.71 12.42
CA LEU A 13 -32.65 35.43 12.01
C LEU A 13 -32.53 34.54 13.26
N VAL A 14 -33.40 33.53 13.37
CA VAL A 14 -33.24 32.46 14.35
C VAL A 14 -32.11 31.56 13.85
N PHE A 15 -30.93 31.68 14.45
CA PHE A 15 -29.87 30.68 14.30
C PHE A 15 -30.32 29.41 15.00
N ALA A 16 -30.76 28.42 14.22
CA ALA A 16 -30.86 27.05 14.70
C ALA A 16 -29.43 26.56 14.99
N LEU A 17 -29.07 26.51 16.27
CA LEU A 17 -27.90 25.78 16.74
C LEU A 17 -28.12 24.30 16.37
N GLN A 18 -27.61 23.87 15.22
CA GLN A 18 -27.34 22.47 15.00
C GLN A 18 -26.34 22.06 16.09
N SER A 19 -26.78 21.16 16.98
CA SER A 19 -25.87 20.59 17.95
C SER A 19 -24.74 19.90 17.19
N CYS A 20 -23.53 20.41 17.32
CA CYS A 20 -22.35 19.62 17.07
C CYS A 20 -22.44 18.43 18.03
N LYS A 21 -22.91 17.29 17.54
CA LYS A 21 -22.58 16.01 18.18
C LYS A 21 -21.06 16.02 18.31
N PRO A 22 -20.49 15.77 19.50
CA PRO A 22 -19.05 15.62 19.61
C PRO A 22 -18.66 14.53 18.60
N ILE A 23 -17.78 14.89 17.67
CA ILE A 23 -17.13 13.90 16.81
C ILE A 23 -16.41 13.00 17.81
N ASN A 24 -16.95 11.80 18.02
CA ASN A 24 -16.23 10.78 18.77
C ASN A 24 -14.87 10.68 18.09
N SER A 25 -13.82 10.98 18.84
CA SER A 25 -12.43 10.74 18.46
C SER A 25 -12.28 9.22 18.32
N TYR A 26 -12.71 8.68 17.18
CA TYR A 26 -12.49 7.29 16.83
C TYR A 26 -11.01 7.13 16.52
N ASN A 27 -10.47 5.97 16.88
CA ASN A 27 -9.09 5.69 16.55
C ASN A 27 -9.07 5.08 15.14
N PRO A 28 -8.39 5.71 14.17
CA PRO A 28 -8.42 5.27 12.77
C PRO A 28 -7.81 3.88 12.58
N TYR A 29 -7.09 3.36 13.56
CA TYR A 29 -6.44 2.05 13.51
C TYR A 29 -7.35 0.93 14.05
N LEU A 30 -8.57 0.82 13.49
CA LEU A 30 -9.57 -0.21 13.87
C LEU A 30 -9.89 -0.23 15.39
N ASP A 31 -9.85 0.93 16.05
CA ASP A 31 -10.00 1.08 17.49
C ASP A 31 -9.00 0.26 18.36
N GLN A 32 -7.95 -0.32 17.76
CA GLN A 32 -6.89 -1.01 18.49
C GLN A 32 -6.04 -0.01 19.28
N LYS A 33 -5.71 -0.32 20.54
CA LYS A 33 -4.73 0.44 21.32
C LYS A 33 -3.44 0.67 20.51
N LEU A 34 -2.99 1.91 20.42
CA LEU A 34 -1.80 2.31 19.66
C LEU A 34 -0.54 1.57 20.15
N PRO A 35 0.38 1.18 19.25
CA PRO A 35 1.54 0.37 19.59
C PRO A 35 2.61 1.24 20.26
N GLY A 36 3.49 0.59 21.01
CA GLY A 36 4.72 1.18 21.51
C GLY A 36 5.88 1.04 20.51
N ILE A 37 7.11 1.05 21.05
CA ILE A 37 8.35 0.84 20.29
C ILE A 37 8.70 -0.65 20.09
N THR A 38 7.82 -1.56 20.50
CA THR A 38 7.95 -3.00 20.29
C THR A 38 6.89 -3.44 19.29
N PRO A 39 7.25 -4.19 18.24
CA PRO A 39 6.28 -4.66 17.26
C PRO A 39 5.22 -5.56 17.88
N GLU A 40 3.98 -5.36 17.45
CA GLU A 40 2.85 -6.20 17.84
C GLU A 40 1.94 -6.49 16.64
N LEU A 41 1.03 -7.46 16.77
CA LEU A 41 0.08 -7.78 15.70
C LEU A 41 -0.88 -6.62 15.46
N PHE A 42 -1.11 -6.28 14.20
CA PHE A 42 -2.11 -5.29 13.83
C PHE A 42 -3.51 -5.94 13.70
N ALA A 43 -4.48 -5.35 14.37
CA ALA A 43 -5.89 -5.74 14.47
C ALA A 43 -6.13 -7.27 14.52
N PRO A 44 -5.73 -7.93 15.62
CA PRO A 44 -5.95 -9.37 15.80
C PRO A 44 -7.43 -9.75 15.61
N SER A 45 -7.69 -10.86 14.93
CA SER A 45 -9.01 -11.38 14.54
C SER A 45 -9.78 -10.57 13.47
N ILE A 46 -9.26 -9.42 13.02
CA ILE A 46 -9.83 -8.63 11.93
C ILE A 46 -8.93 -8.73 10.69
N VAL A 47 -7.69 -8.28 10.83
CA VAL A 47 -6.65 -8.40 9.79
C VAL A 47 -5.95 -9.74 9.97
N ASN A 48 -5.25 -9.93 11.08
CA ASN A 48 -4.56 -11.18 11.39
C ASN A 48 -5.55 -12.26 11.85
N THR A 49 -5.75 -13.31 11.06
CA THR A 49 -6.63 -14.45 11.38
C THR A 49 -5.84 -15.76 11.36
N ASP A 50 -6.52 -16.90 11.17
CA ASP A 50 -5.87 -18.19 10.94
C ASP A 50 -5.38 -18.37 9.48
N ALA A 51 -5.75 -17.44 8.59
CA ALA A 51 -5.24 -17.41 7.22
C ALA A 51 -3.82 -16.82 7.15
N ILE A 52 -3.31 -16.66 5.92
CA ILE A 52 -2.02 -15.99 5.67
C ILE A 52 -2.35 -14.56 5.24
N GLU A 53 -2.06 -13.58 6.10
CA GLU A 53 -2.19 -12.16 5.77
C GLU A 53 -0.86 -11.47 5.57
N ILE A 54 -0.81 -10.59 4.58
CA ILE A 54 0.32 -9.72 4.32
C ILE A 54 -0.14 -8.36 3.76
N ASN A 55 0.74 -7.39 3.92
CA ASN A 55 0.59 -6.00 3.52
C ASN A 55 -0.60 -5.32 4.22
N THR A 56 -0.53 -4.01 4.42
CA THR A 56 -1.62 -3.21 4.95
C THR A 56 -1.44 -1.77 4.48
N VAL A 57 -2.51 -1.19 3.95
CA VAL A 57 -2.50 0.18 3.41
C VAL A 57 -3.78 0.88 3.81
N PHE A 58 -3.66 2.10 4.32
CA PHE A 58 -4.78 3.01 4.49
C PHE A 58 -4.87 3.97 3.30
N ASN A 59 -6.08 4.39 2.96
CA ASN A 59 -6.22 5.61 2.18
C ASN A 59 -5.82 6.84 3.04
N SER A 60 -5.48 7.95 2.37
CA SER A 60 -4.94 9.14 3.05
C SER A 60 -5.87 9.75 4.10
N SER A 61 -7.18 9.54 3.96
CA SER A 61 -8.21 10.05 4.88
C SER A 61 -8.52 9.12 6.05
N PHE A 62 -7.87 7.96 6.16
CA PHE A 62 -8.18 6.94 7.18
C PHE A 62 -9.65 6.51 7.20
N THR A 63 -10.27 6.39 6.02
CA THR A 63 -11.64 5.89 5.87
C THR A 63 -11.71 4.53 5.21
N GLU A 64 -10.61 4.06 4.64
CA GLU A 64 -10.48 2.74 4.02
C GLU A 64 -9.17 2.08 4.44
N LEU A 65 -9.24 0.78 4.64
CA LEU A 65 -8.12 -0.08 4.95
C LEU A 65 -8.09 -1.25 3.97
N PHE A 66 -6.92 -1.53 3.42
CA PHE A 66 -6.66 -2.62 2.50
C PHE A 66 -5.58 -3.53 3.07
N PHE A 67 -5.72 -4.83 2.88
CA PHE A 67 -4.67 -5.82 3.17
C PHE A 67 -4.85 -7.02 2.24
N THR A 68 -3.83 -7.83 2.05
CA THR A 68 -3.93 -9.04 1.23
C THR A 68 -4.08 -10.26 2.14
N ARG A 69 -5.02 -11.14 1.79
CA ARG A 69 -5.20 -12.45 2.44
C ARG A 69 -5.06 -13.54 1.39
N ASN A 70 -4.32 -14.60 1.72
CA ASN A 70 -4.32 -15.82 0.92
C ASN A 70 -5.53 -16.67 1.31
N ILE A 71 -6.36 -17.02 0.34
CA ILE A 71 -7.52 -17.91 0.48
C ILE A 71 -7.33 -19.04 -0.52
N ASP A 72 -7.18 -20.27 -0.01
CA ASP A 72 -7.03 -21.49 -0.81
C ASP A 72 -5.95 -21.38 -1.92
N GLY A 73 -4.85 -20.68 -1.64
CA GLY A 73 -3.73 -20.50 -2.56
C GLY A 73 -3.77 -19.20 -3.38
N SER A 74 -4.93 -18.54 -3.50
CA SER A 74 -5.06 -17.26 -4.21
C SER A 74 -4.85 -16.07 -3.28
N PHE A 75 -4.14 -15.04 -3.74
CA PHE A 75 -4.00 -13.78 -3.02
C PHE A 75 -5.11 -12.81 -3.42
N ILE A 76 -5.86 -12.34 -2.42
CA ILE A 76 -7.02 -11.48 -2.61
C ILE A 76 -6.90 -10.25 -1.71
N ILE A 77 -7.02 -9.06 -2.31
CA ILE A 77 -7.11 -7.80 -1.57
C ILE A 77 -8.46 -7.76 -0.84
N HIS A 78 -8.40 -7.62 0.48
CA HIS A 78 -9.52 -7.36 1.35
C HIS A 78 -9.59 -5.89 1.72
N HIS A 79 -10.79 -5.45 2.04
CA HIS A 79 -11.09 -4.06 2.30
C HIS A 79 -12.10 -3.88 3.43
N SER A 80 -11.85 -2.91 4.28
CA SER A 80 -12.76 -2.43 5.32
C SER A 80 -12.95 -0.92 5.18
N GLU A 81 -14.17 -0.45 5.42
CA GLU A 81 -14.57 0.96 5.33
C GLU A 81 -14.99 1.48 6.70
N LEU A 82 -14.68 2.73 6.97
CA LEU A 82 -15.22 3.45 8.10
C LEU A 82 -16.55 4.12 7.72
N ILE A 83 -17.65 3.61 8.27
CA ILE A 83 -19.00 4.15 8.05
C ILE A 83 -19.58 4.55 9.41
N ASP A 84 -20.02 5.81 9.52
CA ASP A 84 -20.59 6.37 10.75
C ASP A 84 -19.70 6.16 12.00
N GLY A 85 -18.38 6.26 11.81
CA GLY A 85 -17.39 6.09 12.88
C GLY A 85 -17.17 4.63 13.31
N LYS A 86 -17.59 3.65 12.51
CA LYS A 86 -17.35 2.22 12.75
C LYS A 86 -16.77 1.56 11.52
N TRP A 87 -15.74 0.76 11.71
CA TRP A 87 -15.16 -0.04 10.64
C TRP A 87 -16.06 -1.24 10.32
N THR A 88 -16.26 -1.48 9.02
CA THR A 88 -16.98 -2.66 8.53
C THR A 88 -16.12 -3.92 8.66
N ALA A 89 -16.74 -5.09 8.72
CA ALA A 89 -15.99 -6.35 8.64
C ALA A 89 -15.29 -6.45 7.28
N PRO A 90 -13.97 -6.75 7.21
CA PRO A 90 -13.25 -6.80 5.95
C PRO A 90 -13.88 -7.76 4.94
N GLN A 91 -14.05 -7.32 3.69
CA GLN A 91 -14.58 -8.12 2.59
C GLN A 91 -13.57 -8.19 1.44
N PRO A 92 -13.49 -9.30 0.69
CA PRO A 92 -12.67 -9.38 -0.51
C PRO A 92 -13.17 -8.39 -1.57
N ILE A 93 -12.25 -7.78 -2.30
CA ILE A 93 -12.57 -6.97 -3.48
C ILE A 93 -12.50 -7.86 -4.72
N GLN A 94 -13.52 -7.78 -5.58
CA GLN A 94 -13.49 -8.43 -6.89
C GLN A 94 -12.67 -7.57 -7.87
N MET A 95 -11.46 -8.03 -8.21
CA MET A 95 -10.55 -7.31 -9.11
C MET A 95 -10.68 -7.76 -10.56
N TYR A 96 -11.17 -8.97 -10.80
CA TYR A 96 -11.31 -9.57 -12.14
C TYR A 96 -12.75 -10.02 -12.39
N SER A 97 -13.20 -9.99 -13.65
CA SER A 97 -14.53 -10.47 -14.04
C SER A 97 -14.72 -11.93 -13.64
N ASP A 98 -13.72 -12.75 -13.95
CA ASP A 98 -13.74 -14.20 -13.78
C ASP A 98 -12.76 -14.65 -12.68
N GLN A 99 -12.77 -13.92 -11.55
CA GLN A 99 -11.87 -14.18 -10.43
C GLN A 99 -12.00 -15.63 -9.92
N ASP A 100 -10.88 -16.35 -9.92
CA ASP A 100 -10.76 -17.76 -9.57
C ASP A 100 -9.50 -18.03 -8.72
N SER A 101 -9.18 -19.30 -8.48
CA SER A 101 -7.99 -19.69 -7.69
C SER A 101 -6.65 -19.37 -8.36
N ASN A 102 -6.63 -19.05 -9.65
CA ASN A 102 -5.42 -18.65 -10.39
C ASN A 102 -5.23 -17.13 -10.39
N SER A 103 -6.25 -16.38 -9.97
CA SER A 103 -6.17 -14.94 -9.79
C SER A 103 -5.17 -14.59 -8.70
N VAL A 104 -4.40 -13.53 -8.93
CA VAL A 104 -3.58 -12.89 -7.90
C VAL A 104 -3.90 -11.41 -7.89
N ALA A 105 -4.21 -10.87 -6.72
CA ALA A 105 -4.22 -9.44 -6.44
C ALA A 105 -3.54 -9.23 -5.10
N ILE A 106 -2.38 -8.59 -5.11
CA ILE A 106 -1.49 -8.44 -3.95
C ILE A 106 -0.77 -7.11 -4.02
N ASP A 107 -0.25 -6.67 -2.88
CA ASP A 107 0.55 -5.46 -2.76
C ASP A 107 -0.11 -4.18 -3.28
N PRO A 108 -1.29 -3.81 -2.73
CA PRO A 108 -1.98 -2.59 -3.14
C PRO A 108 -1.21 -1.33 -2.72
N SER A 109 -1.32 -0.29 -3.54
CA SER A 109 -1.05 1.11 -3.18
C SER A 109 -2.18 2.00 -3.69
N ILE A 110 -2.47 3.08 -2.97
CA ILE A 110 -3.65 3.92 -3.20
C ILE A 110 -3.20 5.36 -3.46
N THR A 111 -3.78 6.00 -4.46
CA THR A 111 -3.52 7.42 -4.74
C THR A 111 -3.97 8.31 -3.58
N GLN A 112 -3.36 9.49 -3.47
CA GLN A 112 -3.63 10.44 -2.39
C GLN A 112 -5.11 10.84 -2.30
N ASP A 113 -5.83 10.84 -3.44
CA ASP A 113 -7.26 11.14 -3.51
C ASP A 113 -8.17 9.95 -3.17
N GLY A 114 -7.60 8.76 -2.95
CA GLY A 114 -8.33 7.53 -2.62
C GLY A 114 -9.05 6.87 -3.81
N ASN A 115 -8.92 7.39 -5.03
CA ASN A 115 -9.78 6.96 -6.16
C ASN A 115 -9.12 5.92 -7.07
N THR A 116 -7.83 5.67 -6.94
CA THR A 116 -7.11 4.72 -7.78
C THR A 116 -6.23 3.81 -6.93
N MET A 117 -6.36 2.51 -7.16
CA MET A 117 -5.52 1.48 -6.57
C MET A 117 -4.63 0.89 -7.65
N TYR A 118 -3.33 0.78 -7.36
CA TYR A 118 -2.37 0.01 -8.13
C TYR A 118 -1.98 -1.23 -7.33
N PHE A 119 -1.76 -2.37 -7.99
CA PHE A 119 -1.42 -3.61 -7.30
C PHE A 119 -0.69 -4.57 -8.24
N LEU A 120 0.04 -5.53 -7.68
CA LEU A 120 0.60 -6.65 -8.43
C LEU A 120 -0.51 -7.67 -8.72
N GLY A 121 -0.68 -8.02 -9.99
CA GLY A 121 -1.77 -8.87 -10.44
C GLY A 121 -1.36 -9.97 -11.41
N ILE A 122 -2.13 -11.04 -11.38
CA ILE A 122 -2.24 -12.03 -12.46
C ILE A 122 -3.73 -12.19 -12.74
N ASN A 123 -4.14 -11.82 -13.96
CA ASN A 123 -5.49 -12.10 -14.45
C ASN A 123 -5.59 -13.61 -14.78
N PRO A 124 -6.68 -14.30 -14.42
CA PRO A 124 -6.95 -15.68 -14.82
C PRO A 124 -6.66 -16.01 -16.29
N GLU A 125 -7.04 -15.13 -17.21
CA GLU A 125 -6.83 -15.34 -18.65
C GLU A 125 -5.35 -15.36 -19.04
N ASP A 126 -4.51 -14.63 -18.30
CA ASP A 126 -3.06 -14.57 -18.50
C ASP A 126 -2.36 -15.77 -17.82
N SER A 127 -2.95 -16.32 -16.76
CA SER A 127 -2.37 -17.39 -15.94
C SER A 127 -2.08 -18.67 -16.73
N SER A 128 -2.88 -18.99 -17.76
CA SER A 128 -2.67 -20.17 -18.61
C SER A 128 -1.46 -20.08 -19.55
N ASN A 129 -0.87 -18.88 -19.70
CA ASN A 129 0.18 -18.61 -20.68
C ASN A 129 1.59 -18.49 -20.05
N ASN A 130 1.79 -18.89 -18.78
CA ASN A 130 3.02 -18.62 -18.02
C ASN A 130 3.40 -17.13 -18.02
N SER A 131 2.42 -16.23 -18.05
CA SER A 131 2.66 -14.79 -18.00
C SER A 131 3.35 -14.41 -16.70
N TYR A 132 4.30 -13.47 -16.76
CA TYR A 132 4.83 -12.85 -15.56
C TYR A 132 3.74 -12.03 -14.84
N PRO A 133 3.82 -11.90 -13.50
CA PRO A 133 3.01 -10.92 -12.78
C PRO A 133 3.22 -9.52 -13.34
N ASP A 134 2.14 -8.75 -13.38
CA ASP A 134 2.07 -7.41 -13.98
C ASP A 134 1.49 -6.39 -12.99
N ILE A 135 1.60 -5.10 -13.28
CA ILE A 135 0.95 -4.05 -12.49
C ILE A 135 -0.46 -3.81 -13.04
N TYR A 136 -1.45 -3.93 -12.17
CA TYR A 136 -2.85 -3.66 -12.46
C TYR A 136 -3.32 -2.40 -11.77
N ARG A 137 -4.40 -1.82 -12.28
CA ARG A 137 -5.07 -0.65 -11.70
C ARG A 137 -6.58 -0.86 -11.63
N SER A 138 -7.17 -0.57 -10.47
CA SER A 138 -8.61 -0.40 -10.28
C SER A 138 -8.94 1.05 -9.96
N GLN A 139 -10.05 1.54 -10.52
CA GLN A 139 -10.59 2.87 -10.21
C GLN A 139 -11.81 2.73 -9.31
N LYS A 140 -12.00 3.69 -8.40
CA LYS A 140 -13.21 3.82 -7.61
C LYS A 140 -14.24 4.70 -8.34
N ARG A 141 -15.45 4.20 -8.50
CA ARG A 141 -16.60 4.93 -9.08
C ARG A 141 -17.82 4.72 -8.21
N ASP A 142 -18.51 5.80 -7.85
CA ASP A 142 -19.69 5.77 -6.97
C ASP A 142 -19.45 4.98 -5.66
N GLY A 143 -18.27 5.16 -5.08
CA GLY A 143 -17.84 4.48 -3.84
C GLY A 143 -17.42 3.02 -4.01
N LYS A 144 -17.41 2.48 -5.23
CA LYS A 144 -17.09 1.06 -5.50
C LYS A 144 -15.83 0.91 -6.35
N TRP A 145 -14.94 0.02 -5.92
CA TRP A 145 -13.81 -0.43 -6.73
C TRP A 145 -14.31 -1.20 -7.96
N GLN A 146 -13.82 -0.82 -9.14
CA GLN A 146 -14.21 -1.43 -10.40
C GLN A 146 -13.28 -2.60 -10.76
N ILE A 147 -13.69 -3.42 -11.74
CA ILE A 147 -12.80 -4.43 -12.33
C ILE A 147 -11.52 -3.74 -12.82
N ALA A 148 -10.38 -4.34 -12.48
CA ALA A 148 -9.08 -3.81 -12.77
C ALA A 148 -8.67 -4.03 -14.24
N SER A 149 -7.78 -3.18 -14.73
CA SER A 149 -7.11 -3.35 -16.02
C SER A 149 -5.61 -3.33 -15.80
N LYS A 150 -4.87 -4.08 -16.61
CA LYS A 150 -3.40 -4.01 -16.66
C LYS A 150 -2.96 -2.56 -16.95
N VAL A 151 -1.92 -2.08 -16.28
CA VAL A 151 -1.33 -0.77 -16.58
C VAL A 151 -0.45 -0.94 -17.80
N GLU A 152 -0.79 -0.27 -18.90
CA GLU A 152 -0.12 -0.46 -20.18
C GLU A 152 1.36 -0.05 -20.17
N TYR A 153 2.05 -0.36 -21.26
CA TYR A 153 3.39 0.14 -21.54
C TYR A 153 3.48 1.66 -21.33
N PRO A 154 4.54 2.18 -20.67
CA PRO A 154 5.83 1.52 -20.40
C PRO A 154 5.97 0.87 -19.01
N ILE A 155 4.86 0.74 -18.27
CA ILE A 155 4.86 0.11 -16.95
C ILE A 155 4.95 -1.40 -17.10
N SER A 156 3.86 -2.07 -17.48
CA SER A 156 3.89 -3.51 -17.76
C SER A 156 4.55 -3.80 -19.10
N THR A 157 5.32 -4.89 -19.13
CA THR A 157 6.01 -5.34 -20.34
C THR A 157 5.77 -6.82 -20.60
N GLU A 158 5.90 -7.25 -21.85
CA GLU A 158 5.71 -8.67 -22.20
C GLU A 158 6.88 -9.56 -21.76
N LYS A 159 8.07 -8.98 -21.57
CA LYS A 159 9.34 -9.71 -21.42
C LYS A 159 9.88 -9.72 -20.00
N TYR A 160 9.52 -8.73 -19.20
CA TYR A 160 10.06 -8.50 -17.87
C TYR A 160 8.92 -8.58 -16.86
N ALA A 161 9.25 -8.92 -15.63
CA ALA A 161 8.29 -8.96 -14.55
C ALA A 161 8.28 -7.61 -13.84
N GLU A 162 7.08 -7.12 -13.54
CA GLU A 162 6.87 -5.93 -12.71
C GLU A 162 6.23 -6.32 -11.38
N SER A 163 6.65 -5.69 -10.28
CA SER A 163 6.08 -5.98 -8.95
C SER A 163 6.09 -4.78 -8.03
N TYR A 164 5.34 -4.89 -6.94
CA TYR A 164 5.39 -3.97 -5.80
C TYR A 164 5.13 -2.49 -6.17
N PRO A 165 4.01 -2.18 -6.84
CA PRO A 165 3.73 -0.81 -7.24
C PRO A 165 3.44 0.06 -6.03
N VAL A 166 4.11 1.20 -5.94
CA VAL A 166 3.82 2.27 -4.97
C VAL A 166 3.56 3.56 -5.72
N VAL A 167 2.35 4.07 -5.57
CA VAL A 167 1.98 5.39 -6.08
C VAL A 167 2.33 6.48 -5.06
N VAL A 168 2.98 7.55 -5.54
CA VAL A 168 3.33 8.73 -4.74
C VAL A 168 2.38 9.90 -5.02
N ALA A 169 2.52 11.02 -4.31
CA ALA A 169 1.52 12.09 -4.29
C ALA A 169 1.27 12.76 -5.66
N ASP A 170 2.27 12.82 -6.54
CA ASP A 170 2.11 13.35 -7.90
C ASP A 170 1.48 12.34 -8.89
N GLY A 171 1.14 11.14 -8.41
CA GLY A 171 0.60 10.04 -9.19
C GLY A 171 1.65 9.14 -9.84
N SER A 172 2.94 9.48 -9.75
CA SER A 172 4.03 8.66 -10.28
C SER A 172 4.09 7.30 -9.58
N LEU A 173 4.60 6.31 -10.31
CA LEU A 173 4.74 4.95 -9.79
C LEU A 173 6.21 4.61 -9.55
N TYR A 174 6.47 4.09 -8.36
CA TYR A 174 7.65 3.29 -8.06
C TYR A 174 7.28 1.83 -8.16
N PHE A 175 8.16 1.01 -8.73
CA PHE A 175 7.94 -0.43 -8.82
C PHE A 175 9.27 -1.16 -9.05
N GLU A 176 9.25 -2.48 -8.87
CA GLU A 176 10.41 -3.36 -9.07
C GLU A 176 10.32 -4.05 -10.42
N SER A 177 11.43 -4.17 -11.15
CA SER A 177 11.45 -4.85 -12.44
C SER A 177 12.83 -5.45 -12.76
N ASP A 178 12.84 -6.55 -13.51
CA ASP A 178 14.04 -7.17 -14.10
C ASP A 178 14.34 -6.66 -15.54
N ARG A 179 13.74 -5.52 -15.92
CA ARG A 179 14.06 -4.82 -17.16
C ARG A 179 15.55 -4.44 -17.27
N PRO A 180 16.09 -4.35 -18.50
CA PRO A 180 17.51 -4.10 -18.71
C PRO A 180 17.92 -2.68 -18.30
N GLY A 181 19.19 -2.53 -17.95
CA GLY A 181 19.76 -1.24 -17.52
C GLY A 181 19.82 -1.05 -16.01
N GLY A 182 19.44 -2.08 -15.23
CA GLY A 182 19.62 -2.12 -13.78
C GLY A 182 21.01 -2.60 -13.33
N PHE A 183 21.21 -2.60 -12.01
CA PHE A 183 22.40 -3.02 -11.29
C PHE A 183 22.29 -4.47 -10.80
N GLY A 184 21.08 -4.94 -10.50
CA GLY A 184 20.81 -6.29 -10.01
C GLY A 184 19.83 -7.07 -10.88
N LYS A 185 19.28 -8.13 -10.29
CA LYS A 185 18.28 -8.98 -10.95
C LYS A 185 16.92 -8.30 -11.04
N ARG A 186 16.47 -7.67 -9.95
CA ARG A 186 15.28 -6.79 -9.91
C ARG A 186 15.70 -5.50 -9.25
N ASP A 187 15.40 -4.39 -9.91
CA ASP A 187 15.73 -3.05 -9.45
C ASP A 187 14.46 -2.22 -9.27
N ILE A 188 14.54 -1.17 -8.48
CA ILE A 188 13.48 -0.18 -8.29
C ILE A 188 13.58 0.88 -9.41
N TYR A 189 12.45 1.12 -10.06
CA TYR A 189 12.26 2.12 -11.11
C TYR A 189 11.20 3.13 -10.68
N ARG A 190 11.30 4.36 -11.19
CA ARG A 190 10.28 5.42 -11.06
C ARG A 190 9.77 5.78 -12.45
N ALA A 191 8.45 5.78 -12.63
CA ALA A 191 7.78 6.24 -13.83
C ALA A 191 6.98 7.51 -13.53
N GLN A 192 7.30 8.61 -14.22
CA GLN A 192 6.58 9.86 -14.04
C GLN A 192 5.14 9.73 -14.55
N TYR A 193 4.16 10.15 -13.76
CA TYR A 193 2.80 10.24 -14.23
C TYR A 193 2.62 11.41 -15.20
N LEU A 194 2.01 11.14 -16.35
CA LEU A 194 1.79 12.11 -17.44
C LEU A 194 0.33 12.59 -17.54
N GLY A 195 -0.56 12.08 -16.67
CA GLY A 195 -2.00 12.33 -16.75
C GLY A 195 -2.75 11.22 -17.50
N ASP A 196 -4.07 11.17 -17.30
CA ASP A 196 -4.99 10.24 -17.95
C ASP A 196 -4.57 8.76 -17.90
N GLY A 197 -3.96 8.35 -16.79
CA GLY A 197 -3.51 6.97 -16.61
C GLY A 197 -2.23 6.61 -17.37
N LYS A 198 -1.52 7.57 -17.97
CA LYS A 198 -0.28 7.37 -18.75
C LYS A 198 0.96 7.69 -17.92
N PHE A 199 2.05 7.02 -18.26
CA PHE A 199 3.34 7.16 -17.60
C PHE A 199 4.47 7.36 -18.62
N ASP A 200 5.50 8.08 -18.21
CA ASP A 200 6.75 8.18 -18.97
C ASP A 200 7.59 6.90 -18.81
N THR A 201 8.62 6.77 -19.65
CA THR A 201 9.57 5.66 -19.62
C THR A 201 10.19 5.55 -18.22
N PRO A 202 10.10 4.38 -17.56
CA PRO A 202 10.58 4.23 -16.19
C PRO A 202 12.10 4.36 -16.11
N VAL A 203 12.56 5.10 -15.10
CA VAL A 203 13.97 5.38 -14.85
C VAL A 203 14.43 4.66 -13.59
N ASN A 204 15.57 3.95 -13.66
CA ASN A 204 16.18 3.32 -12.52
C ASN A 204 16.56 4.38 -11.46
N ILE A 205 16.27 4.12 -10.18
CA ILE A 205 16.43 5.15 -9.13
C ILE A 205 17.88 5.33 -8.64
N GLY A 206 18.83 4.58 -9.21
CA GLY A 206 20.27 4.71 -8.95
C GLY A 206 20.83 3.63 -8.00
N SER A 207 22.15 3.45 -8.07
CA SER A 207 22.91 2.46 -7.30
C SER A 207 23.02 2.80 -5.81
N GLU A 208 22.57 3.97 -5.39
CA GLU A 208 22.48 4.31 -3.97
C GLU A 208 21.42 3.46 -3.26
N VAL A 209 20.35 3.05 -3.98
CA VAL A 209 19.26 2.21 -3.44
C VAL A 209 19.11 0.87 -4.17
N ASN A 210 19.47 0.80 -5.44
CA ASN A 210 19.61 -0.48 -6.14
C ASN A 210 20.99 -1.08 -5.91
N SER A 211 21.09 -2.42 -5.93
CA SER A 211 22.34 -3.16 -5.73
C SER A 211 22.38 -4.36 -6.67
N GLU A 212 23.44 -5.18 -6.63
CA GLU A 212 23.50 -6.44 -7.40
C GLU A 212 22.48 -7.49 -6.90
N ASN A 213 21.97 -7.32 -5.68
CA ASN A 213 20.94 -8.19 -5.10
C ASN A 213 19.54 -7.82 -5.62
N ASN A 214 18.56 -8.69 -5.39
CA ASN A 214 17.17 -8.39 -5.72
C ASN A 214 16.62 -7.30 -4.80
N ALA A 215 16.06 -6.24 -5.40
CA ALA A 215 15.08 -5.39 -4.73
C ALA A 215 13.91 -6.24 -4.23
N ARG A 216 13.39 -5.91 -3.05
CA ARG A 216 12.25 -6.58 -2.43
C ARG A 216 11.42 -5.57 -1.66
N SER A 217 10.10 -5.63 -1.87
CA SER A 217 9.08 -4.88 -1.15
C SER A 217 9.52 -3.47 -0.72
N THR A 218 9.28 -2.48 -1.56
CA THR A 218 9.67 -1.09 -1.30
C THR A 218 8.46 -0.21 -1.05
N TYR A 219 8.49 0.58 0.02
CA TYR A 219 7.62 1.71 0.28
C TYR A 219 8.33 3.01 -0.05
N VAL A 220 7.63 3.94 -0.67
CA VAL A 220 8.10 5.31 -0.90
C VAL A 220 7.07 6.25 -0.29
N SER A 221 7.55 7.21 0.50
CA SER A 221 6.71 8.25 1.08
C SER A 221 6.00 9.06 -0.02
N PRO A 222 4.78 9.57 0.22
CA PRO A 222 4.03 10.30 -0.81
C PRO A 222 4.78 11.51 -1.38
N ASP A 223 5.61 12.19 -0.58
CA ASP A 223 6.42 13.34 -1.00
C ASP A 223 7.82 12.94 -1.52
N GLU A 224 8.10 11.64 -1.63
CA GLU A 224 9.37 11.07 -2.02
C GLU A 224 10.56 11.51 -1.12
N SER A 225 10.31 11.93 0.12
CA SER A 225 11.37 12.37 1.05
C SER A 225 12.18 11.20 1.62
N PHE A 226 11.55 10.03 1.75
CA PHE A 226 12.19 8.78 2.14
C PHE A 226 11.56 7.56 1.47
N LEU A 227 12.30 6.45 1.46
CA LEU A 227 11.80 5.12 1.11
C LEU A 227 12.26 4.10 2.16
N ILE A 228 11.49 3.02 2.30
CA ILE A 228 11.81 1.88 3.16
C ILE A 228 11.76 0.63 2.29
N THR A 229 12.77 -0.24 2.38
CA THR A 229 12.85 -1.47 1.59
C THR A 229 13.13 -2.67 2.48
N SER A 230 12.68 -3.86 2.08
CA SER A 230 12.98 -5.13 2.77
C SER A 230 14.41 -5.59 2.47
N ASN A 231 15.35 -4.81 3.01
CA ASN A 231 16.81 -4.87 2.92
C ASN A 231 17.38 -5.43 1.61
N THR A 232 17.78 -4.53 0.73
CA THR A 232 18.32 -4.82 -0.60
C THR A 232 19.84 -4.80 -0.66
N PHE A 233 20.52 -4.39 0.42
CA PHE A 233 21.97 -4.12 0.40
C PHE A 233 22.81 -5.10 1.20
N SER A 234 22.22 -5.76 2.18
CA SER A 234 22.92 -6.79 2.95
C SER A 234 22.08 -8.07 3.03
N GLU A 235 22.74 -9.16 3.39
CA GLU A 235 22.05 -10.42 3.71
C GLU A 235 21.29 -10.36 5.05
N GLU A 236 21.38 -9.22 5.77
CA GLU A 236 20.66 -9.04 7.02
C GLU A 236 19.15 -8.96 6.74
N LYS A 237 18.37 -9.72 7.48
CA LYS A 237 16.91 -9.63 7.41
C LYS A 237 16.44 -8.27 7.90
N GLY A 238 15.21 -7.89 7.57
CA GLY A 238 14.56 -6.69 8.10
C GLY A 238 14.40 -5.61 7.05
N PHE A 239 14.54 -4.36 7.46
CA PHE A 239 14.23 -3.20 6.65
C PHE A 239 15.37 -2.19 6.66
N SER A 240 15.47 -1.39 5.61
CA SER A 240 16.39 -0.27 5.54
C SER A 240 15.67 0.96 5.01
N ILE A 241 16.03 2.14 5.53
CA ILE A 241 15.46 3.43 5.15
C ILE A 241 16.50 4.24 4.40
N SER A 242 16.10 4.86 3.28
CA SER A 242 16.89 5.86 2.57
C SER A 242 16.15 7.18 2.51
N PHE A 243 16.87 8.27 2.73
CA PHE A 243 16.36 9.63 2.58
C PHE A 243 16.78 10.22 1.25
N LYS A 244 15.96 11.13 0.72
CA LYS A 244 16.26 11.87 -0.51
C LYS A 244 16.84 13.24 -0.16
N VAL A 245 18.07 13.51 -0.58
CA VAL A 245 18.77 14.78 -0.37
C VAL A 245 19.13 15.37 -1.73
N LYS A 246 18.66 16.59 -2.01
CA LYS A 246 18.88 17.28 -3.31
C LYS A 246 18.56 16.39 -4.52
N ASN A 247 17.37 15.75 -4.49
CA ASN A 247 16.87 14.82 -5.51
C ASN A 247 17.71 13.54 -5.71
N LYS A 248 18.58 13.19 -4.76
CA LYS A 248 19.34 11.94 -4.78
C LYS A 248 19.04 11.10 -3.55
N TRP A 249 18.73 9.84 -3.78
CA TRP A 249 18.65 8.87 -2.69
C TRP A 249 20.02 8.71 -2.02
N GLN A 250 20.02 8.54 -0.71
CA GLN A 250 21.22 8.22 0.06
C GLN A 250 21.34 6.71 0.25
N THR A 251 22.52 6.22 0.64
CA THR A 251 22.67 4.81 1.02
C THR A 251 21.72 4.46 2.17
N PRO A 252 20.89 3.40 2.06
CA PRO A 252 19.98 3.03 3.12
C PRO A 252 20.68 2.64 4.41
N THR A 253 20.07 2.99 5.53
CA THR A 253 20.50 2.54 6.87
C THR A 253 19.48 1.56 7.44
N HIS A 254 19.97 0.56 8.18
CA HIS A 254 19.11 -0.47 8.77
C HIS A 254 18.12 0.12 9.79
N ILE A 255 16.87 -0.33 9.75
CA ILE A 255 15.84 0.02 10.73
C ILE A 255 15.90 -0.98 11.89
N ASN A 256 16.15 -0.49 13.11
CA ASN A 256 16.02 -1.30 14.31
C ASN A 256 14.55 -1.39 14.73
N LEU A 257 13.94 -2.58 14.63
CA LEU A 257 12.56 -2.82 15.05
C LEU A 257 12.38 -2.91 16.56
N GLY A 258 13.43 -2.74 17.37
CA GLY A 258 13.35 -2.81 18.83
C GLY A 258 13.40 -4.24 19.39
N GLU A 259 13.47 -5.25 18.53
CA GLU A 259 13.63 -6.65 18.90
C GLU A 259 14.48 -7.42 17.86
N PRO A 260 15.14 -8.52 18.25
CA PRO A 260 15.88 -9.36 17.30
C PRO A 260 14.94 -10.01 16.27
N LEU A 261 15.35 -10.00 15.00
CA LEU A 261 14.60 -10.65 13.93
C LEU A 261 14.70 -12.17 14.03
N ASN A 262 13.59 -12.86 13.83
CA ASN A 262 13.54 -14.30 13.83
C ASN A 262 14.08 -14.85 12.49
N LYS A 263 15.08 -15.72 12.56
CA LYS A 263 15.74 -16.32 11.39
C LYS A 263 14.85 -17.28 10.60
N GLU A 264 13.78 -17.81 11.18
CA GLU A 264 12.84 -18.70 10.48
C GLU A 264 11.78 -17.92 9.68
N TRP A 265 11.67 -16.62 9.95
CA TRP A 265 10.70 -15.74 9.31
C TRP A 265 11.38 -14.90 8.24
N ALA A 266 10.57 -14.49 7.27
CA ALA A 266 10.95 -13.48 6.30
C ALA A 266 10.04 -12.27 6.44
N TYR A 267 10.59 -11.08 6.17
CA TYR A 267 9.99 -9.78 6.49
C TYR A 267 9.81 -8.98 5.21
N TYR A 268 8.60 -8.48 4.98
CA TYR A 268 8.16 -7.89 3.72
C TYR A 268 7.19 -6.74 3.96
N CYS A 269 6.73 -6.13 2.87
CA CYS A 269 5.63 -5.17 2.87
C CYS A 269 5.80 -4.02 3.87
N PRO A 270 6.93 -3.28 3.82
CA PRO A 270 7.05 -2.08 4.62
C PRO A 270 5.95 -1.09 4.20
N TYR A 271 5.38 -0.38 5.16
CA TYR A 271 4.42 0.68 4.91
C TYR A 271 4.44 1.67 6.07
N MET A 272 4.41 2.96 5.78
CA MET A 272 4.17 3.99 6.81
C MET A 272 2.73 4.46 6.74
N SER A 273 2.09 4.60 7.91
CA SER A 273 0.75 5.20 8.00
C SER A 273 0.72 6.59 7.36
N PRO A 274 -0.45 7.05 6.86
CA PRO A 274 -0.57 8.37 6.24
C PRO A 274 -0.18 9.55 7.15
N ASP A 275 -0.22 9.37 8.47
CA ASP A 275 0.22 10.36 9.46
C ASP A 275 1.71 10.24 9.86
N ASN A 276 2.45 9.33 9.21
CA ASN A 276 3.86 9.00 9.45
C ASN A 276 4.20 8.57 10.89
N LYS A 277 3.23 8.13 11.68
CA LYS A 277 3.46 7.73 13.09
C LYS A 277 3.80 6.26 13.28
N TYR A 278 3.26 5.40 12.42
CA TYR A 278 3.35 3.95 12.62
C TYR A 278 3.90 3.27 11.38
N PHE A 279 4.88 2.40 11.62
CA PHE A 279 5.44 1.53 10.62
C PHE A 279 4.73 0.19 10.68
N PHE A 280 4.23 -0.24 9.53
CA PHE A 280 3.64 -1.54 9.30
C PHE A 280 4.60 -2.40 8.50
N PHE A 281 4.58 -3.69 8.79
CA PHE A 281 5.29 -4.66 8.00
C PHE A 281 4.60 -6.02 8.10
N SER A 282 4.94 -6.91 7.19
CA SER A 282 4.48 -8.30 7.27
C SER A 282 5.64 -9.24 7.55
N ARG A 283 5.34 -10.33 8.24
CA ARG A 283 6.26 -11.45 8.37
C ARG A 283 5.58 -12.73 7.96
N ARG A 284 6.37 -13.64 7.39
CA ARG A 284 5.87 -14.91 6.87
C ARG A 284 6.78 -16.06 7.25
N TYR A 285 6.18 -17.15 7.68
CA TYR A 285 6.84 -18.40 7.99
C TYR A 285 6.64 -19.42 6.86
N SER A 286 7.71 -20.11 6.48
CA SER A 286 7.70 -21.16 5.46
C SER A 286 8.64 -22.29 5.84
N ASN A 287 8.24 -23.54 5.57
CA ASN A 287 9.09 -24.72 5.76
C ASN A 287 9.21 -25.53 4.45
N PRO A 288 10.41 -25.68 3.85
CA PRO A 288 11.70 -25.14 4.31
C PRO A 288 11.75 -23.61 4.20
N PRO A 289 12.60 -22.94 5.00
CA PRO A 289 12.88 -21.52 4.83
C PRO A 289 13.26 -21.20 3.37
N GLU A 290 12.91 -20.01 2.89
CA GLU A 290 13.32 -19.50 1.57
C GLU A 290 12.71 -20.17 0.33
N SER A 291 11.73 -21.07 0.50
CA SER A 291 11.04 -21.75 -0.62
C SER A 291 10.01 -20.89 -1.37
N GLY A 292 10.12 -19.56 -1.29
CA GLY A 292 9.09 -18.65 -1.80
C GLY A 292 7.76 -18.94 -1.14
N TRP A 293 6.64 -18.80 -1.86
CA TRP A 293 5.28 -19.05 -1.33
C TRP A 293 4.93 -20.52 -1.11
N LYS A 294 5.77 -21.45 -1.56
CA LYS A 294 5.61 -22.87 -1.29
C LYS A 294 5.86 -23.14 0.20
N GLY A 295 5.03 -23.99 0.82
CA GLY A 295 5.22 -24.40 2.22
C GLY A 295 5.00 -23.29 3.26
N VAL A 296 4.39 -22.17 2.87
CA VAL A 296 3.96 -21.13 3.80
C VAL A 296 2.80 -21.64 4.63
N SER A 297 2.92 -21.52 5.94
CA SER A 297 1.86 -21.91 6.88
C SER A 297 1.39 -20.75 7.76
N LYS A 298 2.06 -19.60 7.70
CA LYS A 298 1.65 -18.42 8.48
C LYS A 298 2.13 -17.11 7.82
N GLY A 299 1.25 -16.11 7.80
CA GLY A 299 1.56 -14.74 7.41
C GLY A 299 0.88 -13.79 8.37
N GLU A 300 1.60 -12.80 8.87
CA GLU A 300 1.09 -11.87 9.86
C GLU A 300 1.47 -10.43 9.52
N VAL A 301 0.56 -9.50 9.78
CA VAL A 301 0.79 -8.05 9.72
C VAL A 301 1.12 -7.52 11.11
N TYR A 302 2.24 -6.82 11.21
CA TYR A 302 2.73 -6.18 12.41
C TYR A 302 2.74 -4.66 12.25
N TRP A 303 2.70 -3.96 13.38
CA TRP A 303 2.88 -2.52 13.45
C TRP A 303 3.71 -2.11 14.67
N VAL A 304 4.38 -0.96 14.57
CA VAL A 304 5.25 -0.42 15.62
C VAL A 304 5.36 1.10 15.50
N SER A 305 5.53 1.80 16.62
CA SER A 305 5.92 3.21 16.63
C SER A 305 7.43 3.30 16.43
N LEU A 306 7.89 3.76 15.26
CA LEU A 306 9.30 4.07 15.05
C LEU A 306 9.59 5.51 15.43
N LEU A 307 10.76 5.73 16.03
CA LEU A 307 11.34 7.05 16.20
C LEU A 307 12.45 7.16 15.14
N PHE A 308 12.13 7.83 14.03
CA PHE A 308 13.11 8.18 13.00
C PHE A 308 13.84 9.46 13.35
#